data_AF-T1AF91-F1
#
_entry.id   AF-T1AF91-F1
#
_cell.length_a   1.000
_cell.length_b   1.000
_cell.length_c   1.000
_cell.angle_alpha   90.00
_cell.angle_beta   90.00
_cell.angle_gamma   90.00
#
_symmetry.space_group_name_H-M   'P 1'
#
loop_
_entity.id
_entity.type
_entity.pdbx_description
1 polymer ?
#
loop_
_entity_poly.entity_id
_entity_poly.type
_entity_poly.pdbx_seq_one_letter_code
_entity_poly.pdbx_strand_id
1 'polypeptide(L)' 'DHDLPKGIGYEWTGQSYQEVLSGQQAPVLYTLSMIVVFLALAALYESWTIPIAVLLVVPMGVLGSLLLTWLRGLPDDIY' A
#
# COMPACT_ATOMS: atom_id res chain seq x y z
N ASP A 1 17.71 -31.67 -15.70
CA ASP A 1 16.38 -31.81 -16.31
C ASP A 1 15.36 -30.87 -15.69
N HIS A 2 15.13 -29.72 -16.33
CA HIS A 2 13.82 -29.13 -16.60
C HIS A 2 14.01 -27.81 -17.36
N ASP A 3 14.65 -27.89 -18.53
CA ASP A 3 14.55 -26.83 -19.54
C ASP A 3 13.20 -27.00 -20.23
N LEU A 4 12.28 -26.08 -19.95
CA LEU A 4 10.96 -26.05 -20.59
C LEU A 4 11.11 -25.71 -22.08
N PRO A 5 10.33 -26.37 -22.96
CA PRO A 5 10.45 -26.20 -24.40
C PRO A 5 10.03 -24.80 -24.87
N LYS A 6 10.79 -24.27 -25.85
CA LYS A 6 10.58 -22.95 -26.47
C LYS A 6 9.21 -22.89 -27.14
N GLY A 7 8.28 -22.19 -26.51
CA GLY A 7 6.89 -22.05 -26.97
C GLY A 7 5.89 -21.87 -25.83
N ILE A 8 6.26 -22.23 -24.60
CA ILE A 8 5.51 -21.87 -23.39
C ILE A 8 6.25 -20.69 -22.76
N GLY A 9 5.84 -19.48 -23.10
CA GLY A 9 6.19 -18.32 -22.28
C GLY A 9 5.53 -18.51 -20.92
N TYR A 10 6.21 -18.14 -19.83
CA TYR A 10 5.52 -17.71 -18.61
C TYR A 10 4.77 -16.43 -18.98
N GLU A 11 3.70 -16.58 -19.75
CA GLU A 11 2.76 -15.54 -19.99
C GLU A 11 2.07 -15.37 -18.63
N TRP A 12 2.34 -14.23 -17.98
CA TRP A 12 1.63 -13.79 -16.80
C TRP A 12 0.17 -13.50 -17.21
N THR A 13 -0.58 -14.52 -17.62
CA THR A 13 -1.96 -14.43 -18.07
C THR A 13 -2.85 -14.84 -16.91
N GLY A 14 -3.00 -13.94 -15.94
CA GLY A 14 -3.78 -14.19 -14.75
C GLY A 14 -3.82 -13.00 -13.77
N GLN A 15 -4.35 -13.27 -12.58
CA GLN A 15 -4.68 -12.31 -11.52
C GLN A 15 -3.54 -11.34 -11.16
N SER A 16 -2.28 -11.76 -11.22
CA SER A 16 -1.11 -10.90 -10.94
C SER A 16 -0.91 -9.75 -11.95
N TYR A 17 -1.31 -9.88 -13.22
CA TYR A 17 -1.21 -8.76 -14.18
C TYR A 17 -2.25 -7.68 -13.88
N GLN A 18 -3.46 -8.06 -13.48
CA GLN A 18 -4.51 -7.12 -13.04
C GLN A 18 -4.23 -6.54 -11.66
N GLU A 19 -3.55 -7.28 -10.79
CA GLU A 19 -3.05 -6.81 -9.50
C GLU A 19 -1.94 -5.77 -9.67
N VAL A 20 -1.04 -5.94 -10.65
CA VAL A 20 -0.05 -4.92 -11.03
C VAL A 20 -0.71 -3.69 -11.68
N LEU A 21 -1.70 -3.89 -12.56
CA LEU A 21 -2.44 -2.79 -13.21
C LEU A 21 -3.32 -1.99 -12.24
N SER A 22 -4.06 -2.64 -11.34
CA SER A 22 -4.85 -1.98 -10.29
C SER A 22 -3.95 -1.39 -9.20
N GLY A 23 -2.86 -2.10 -8.88
CA GLY A 23 -1.84 -1.67 -7.92
C GLY A 23 -0.98 -0.50 -8.40
N GLN A 24 -1.04 -0.10 -9.67
CA GLN A 24 -0.30 1.09 -10.14
C GLN A 24 -1.01 2.41 -9.83
N GLN A 25 -2.35 2.44 -9.77
CA GLN A 25 -3.10 3.66 -9.48
C GLN A 25 -3.33 3.89 -7.99
N ALA A 26 -3.48 2.81 -7.21
CA ALA A 26 -3.71 2.91 -5.77
C ALA A 26 -2.61 3.69 -5.01
N PRO A 27 -1.30 3.45 -5.24
CA PRO A 27 -0.23 4.17 -4.54
C PRO A 27 -0.20 5.66 -4.87
N VAL A 28 -0.53 6.04 -6.10
CA VAL A 28 -0.55 7.44 -6.54
C VAL A 28 -1.65 8.21 -5.82
N LEU A 29 -2.86 7.63 -5.76
CA LEU A 29 -3.98 8.22 -5.04
C LEU A 29 -3.69 8.34 -3.54
N TYR A 30 -3.13 7.29 -2.91
CA TYR A 30 -2.75 7.33 -1.50
C TYR A 30 -1.69 8.40 -1.21
N THR A 31 -0.68 8.53 -2.07
CA THR A 31 0.35 9.56 -1.92
C THR A 31 -0.22 10.96 -2.06
N LEU A 32 -1.09 11.19 -3.04
CA LEU A 32 -1.77 12.47 -3.24
C LEU A 32 -2.64 12.82 -2.02
N SER A 33 -3.46 11.87 -1.55
CA SER A 33 -4.29 12.04 -0.36
C SER A 33 -3.46 12.35 0.89
N MET A 34 -2.32 11.67 1.06
CA MET A 34 -1.40 11.92 2.17
C MET A 34 -0.84 13.35 2.15
N ILE A 35 -0.46 13.86 0.97
CA ILE A 35 0.00 15.24 0.80
C ILE A 35 -1.10 16.24 1.14
N VAL A 36 -2.33 16.01 0.64
CA VAL A 36 -3.47 16.89 0.91
C VAL A 36 -3.81 16.94 2.40
N VAL A 37 -3.85 15.78 3.07
CA VAL A 37 -4.07 15.69 4.52
C VAL A 37 -2.94 16.37 5.28
N PHE A 38 -1.69 16.16 4.89
CA PHE A 38 -0.53 16.83 5.49
C PHE A 38 -0.65 18.36 5.40
N LEU A 39 -0.95 18.89 4.21
CA LEU A 39 -1.09 20.33 3.98
C LEU A 39 -2.29 20.92 4.74
N ALA A 40 -3.42 20.20 4.79
CA ALA A 40 -4.60 20.62 5.54
C ALA A 40 -4.31 20.69 7.05
N LEU A 41 -3.62 19.70 7.62
CA LEU A 41 -3.22 19.71 9.02
C LEU A 41 -2.16 20.79 9.28
N ALA A 42 -1.19 20.98 8.38
CA ALA A 42 -0.17 22.02 8.52
C ALA A 42 -0.78 23.42 8.57
N ALA A 43 -1.77 23.68 7.70
CA ALA A 43 -2.50 24.94 7.68
C ALA A 43 -3.41 25.12 8.91
N LEU A 44 -4.08 24.05 9.38
CA LEU A 44 -4.97 24.10 10.55
C LEU A 44 -4.20 24.32 11.86
N TYR A 45 -3.07 23.63 12.03
CA TYR A 45 -2.26 23.71 13.26
C TYR A 45 -1.19 24.81 13.20
N GLU A 46 -1.15 25.61 12.12
CA GLU A 46 -0.16 26.68 11.87
C GLU A 46 1.30 26.21 11.98
N SER A 47 1.53 24.90 11.91
CA SER A 47 2.81 24.28 12.27
C SER A 47 3.07 23.05 11.41
N TRP A 48 4.31 22.95 10.93
CA TRP A 48 4.79 21.84 10.10
C TRP A 48 5.17 20.61 10.94
N THR A 49 5.40 20.78 12.25
CA THR A 49 5.84 19.70 13.13
C THR A 49 4.69 18.75 13.50
N ILE A 50 3.49 19.28 13.69
CA ILE A 50 2.32 18.49 14.10
C ILE A 50 1.92 17.46 13.02
N PRO A 51 1.82 17.82 11.72
CA PRO A 51 1.57 16.85 10.64
C PRO A 51 2.65 15.76 10.54
N ILE A 52 3.92 16.09 10.78
CA ILE A 52 5.02 15.10 10.78
C ILE A 52 4.83 14.10 11.92
N ALA A 53 4.45 14.57 13.11
CA ALA A 53 4.16 13.69 14.24
C ALA A 53 2.98 12.74 13.94
N VAL A 54 1.94 13.23 13.24
CA VAL A 54 0.81 12.40 12.80
C VAL A 54 1.25 11.34 11.79
N LEU A 55 2.14 11.68 10.85
CA LEU A 55 2.68 10.72 9.88
C LEU A 55 3.50 9.60 10.55
N LEU A 56 4.16 9.85 11.68
CA LEU A 56 4.88 8.82 12.45
C LEU A 56 3.94 7.81 13.13
N VAL A 57 2.67 8.16 13.33
CA VAL A 57 1.66 7.23 13.88
C VAL A 57 1.19 6.24 12.82
N VAL A 58 1.25 6.59 11.53
CA VAL A 58 0.83 5.74 10.42
C VAL A 58 1.54 4.37 10.41
N PRO A 59 2.88 4.27 10.42
CA PRO A 59 3.56 2.98 10.46
C PRO A 59 3.24 2.19 11.73
N MET A 60 3.04 2.87 12.87
CA MET A 60 2.61 2.20 14.10
C MET A 60 1.20 1.61 13.97
N GLY A 61 0.29 2.31 13.30
CA GLY A 61 -1.05 1.82 12.99
C GLY A 61 -1.03 0.61 12.06
N VAL A 62 -0.20 0.65 11.01
CA VAL A 62 0.00 -0.47 10.08
C VAL A 62 0.59 -1.68 10.78
N LEU A 63 1.57 -1.50 11.67
CA LEU A 63 2.11 -2.59 12.48
C LEU A 63 1.05 -3.22 13.39
N GLY A 64 0.18 -2.40 13.99
CA GLY A 64 -0.93 -2.87 14.80
C GLY A 64 -1.97 -3.64 13.99
N SER A 65 -2.32 -3.17 12.78
CA SER A 65 -3.25 -3.88 11.90
C SER A 65 -2.66 -5.22 11.46
N LEU A 66 -1.39 -5.24 11.01
CA LEU A 66 -0.68 -6.45 10.61
C LEU A 66 -0.59 -7.47 11.75
N LEU A 67 -0.26 -7.01 12.97
CA LEU A 67 -0.20 -7.91 14.14
C LEU A 67 -1.57 -8.53 14.42
N LEU A 68 -2.65 -7.76 14.33
CA LEU A 68 -4.00 -8.24 14.61
C LEU A 68 -4.56 -9.15 13.51
N THR A 69 -4.31 -8.83 12.24
CA THR A 69 -4.71 -9.67 11.10
C THR A 69 -3.96 -10.99 11.15
N TRP A 70 -2.66 -10.94 11.45
CA TRP A 70 -1.83 -12.14 11.65
C TRP A 70 -2.31 -13.00 12.82
N LEU A 71 -2.64 -12.40 13.97
CA LEU A 71 -3.15 -13.14 15.13
C LEU A 71 -4.50 -13.83 14.86
N ARG A 72 -5.33 -13.21 14.02
CA ARG A 72 -6.67 -13.70 13.67
C ARG A 72 -6.68 -14.60 12.42
N GLY A 73 -5.55 -14.74 11.73
CA GLY A 73 -5.45 -15.54 10.50
C GLY A 73 -6.31 -15.02 9.34
N LEU A 74 -6.56 -13.71 9.28
CA LEU A 74 -7.28 -13.10 8.16
C LEU A 74 -6.37 -13.02 6.92
N PRO A 75 -6.93 -13.11 5.70
CA PRO A 75 -6.17 -12.84 4.48
C PRO A 75 -5.71 -11.38 4.44
N ASP A 76 -4.47 -11.15 3.99
CA ASP A 76 -3.97 -9.82 3.60
C ASP A 76 -4.39 -9.58 2.14
N ASP A 77 -5.64 -9.20 1.93
CA ASP A 77 -6.16 -8.74 0.64
C ASP A 77 -6.37 -7.21 0.64
N ILE A 78 -6.83 -6.66 -0.49
CA ILE A 78 -6.96 -5.21 -0.70
C ILE A 78 -8.09 -4.59 0.15
N TYR A 79 -8.92 -5.41 0.82
CA TYR A 79 -10.13 -5.01 1.53
C TYR A 79 -9.93 -4.86 3.04
#